data_AF-A0A0G4L663-F1
#
_entry.id   AF-A0A0G4L663-F1
#
_cell.length_a   1.000
_cell.length_b   1.000
_cell.length_c   1.000
_cell.angle_alpha   90.00
_cell.angle_beta   90.00
_cell.angle_gamma   90.00
#
_symmetry.space_group_name_H-M   'P 1'
#
loop_
_entity.id
_entity.type
_entity.pdbx_description
1 polymer ?
#
loop_
_entity_poly.entity_id
_entity_poly.type
_entity_poly.pdbx_seq_one_letter_code
_entity_poly.pdbx_strand_id
1 'polypeptide(L)'
;MRFIAAIPLVTLLVSANSIVSYEGYQALRVRFEGDLPAVQRKLSKLSYDEWERTADDITITLSPEQIPAFKSLGLKYDVMHGDLGASINAESASGAECKRQIDDLAWYDSYHPYDDHKAYFEELHAAHPDHSEIISTGTSYEGRDIFGIHFWGDEGPGKPAIVFHGTVHAREWITAPVIEYLTLQLLTGYRNDNQTTVARNSYDFYIFPFVLSTVTAEAQPVGTVYERFGSLSQRTDPSDWTLMNLYWKVVPAGSVTA
;
A
#
# COMPACT_ATOMS: atom_id res chain seq x y z
N MET A 1 37.97 41.53 18.53
CA MET A 1 37.32 40.32 19.11
C MET A 1 36.01 40.11 18.38
N ARG A 2 35.90 39.03 17.58
CA ARG A 2 34.67 38.67 16.87
C ARG A 2 33.88 37.70 17.75
N PHE A 3 32.67 38.08 18.14
CA PHE A 3 31.74 37.23 18.88
C PHE A 3 31.12 36.21 17.91
N ILE A 4 31.32 34.92 18.16
CA ILE A 4 30.60 33.85 17.49
C ILE A 4 29.35 33.57 18.32
N ALA A 5 28.18 33.88 17.76
CA ALA A 5 26.89 33.51 18.37
C ALA A 5 26.63 32.03 18.09
N ALA A 6 26.53 31.22 19.14
CA ALA A 6 26.10 29.84 19.06
C ALA A 6 24.58 29.79 18.89
N ILE A 7 24.11 29.22 17.77
CA ILE A 7 22.69 28.91 17.56
C ILE A 7 22.40 27.60 18.31
N PRO A 8 21.40 27.54 19.21
CA PRO A 8 21.08 26.31 19.90
C PRO A 8 20.48 25.31 18.91
N LEU A 9 21.08 24.12 18.87
CA LEU A 9 20.56 22.95 18.18
C LEU A 9 19.26 22.53 18.88
N VAL A 10 18.11 22.83 18.27
CA VAL A 10 16.82 22.29 18.71
C VAL A 10 16.79 20.83 18.28
N THR A 11 17.03 19.92 19.22
CA THR A 11 16.78 18.49 19.03
C THR A 11 15.27 18.29 18.91
N LEU A 12 14.79 18.04 17.68
CA LEU A 12 13.46 17.48 17.48
C LEU A 12 13.45 16.10 18.14
N LEU A 13 12.70 15.94 19.23
CA LEU A 13 12.37 14.62 19.77
C LEU A 13 11.46 13.96 18.73
N VAL A 14 12.02 13.03 17.94
CA VAL A 14 11.22 12.04 17.22
C VAL A 14 10.51 11.21 18.28
N SER A 15 9.19 11.37 18.39
CA SER A 15 8.37 10.48 19.20
C SER A 15 8.51 9.08 18.60
N ALA A 16 9.05 8.13 19.37
CA ALA A 16 8.93 6.73 19.01
C ALA A 16 7.43 6.41 18.92
N ASN A 17 6.93 6.14 17.71
CA ASN A 17 5.55 5.70 17.51
C ASN A 17 5.39 4.35 18.20
N SER A 18 4.48 4.28 19.19
CA SER A 18 4.14 3.04 19.88
C SER A 18 3.30 2.16 18.95
N ILE A 19 3.71 0.91 18.76
CA ILE A 19 2.89 -0.13 18.11
C ILE A 19 1.53 -0.18 18.83
N VAL A 20 0.44 -0.01 18.08
CA VAL A 20 -0.92 -0.16 18.60
C VAL A 20 -1.28 -1.63 18.52
N SER A 21 -1.59 -2.28 19.65
CA SER A 21 -1.85 -3.73 19.68
C SER A 21 -3.20 -4.13 19.07
N TYR A 22 -4.15 -3.17 18.97
CA TYR A 22 -5.54 -3.41 18.57
C TYR A 22 -6.25 -4.52 19.37
N GLU A 23 -5.73 -4.88 20.54
CA GLU A 23 -6.29 -5.94 21.38
C GLU A 23 -7.71 -5.55 21.82
N GLY A 24 -8.68 -6.41 21.52
CA GLY A 24 -10.09 -6.19 21.83
C GLY A 24 -10.77 -5.09 20.99
N TYR A 25 -10.07 -4.47 20.03
CA TYR A 25 -10.73 -3.61 19.05
C TYR A 25 -11.66 -4.44 18.17
N GLN A 26 -12.76 -3.84 17.72
CA GLN A 26 -13.69 -4.49 16.79
C GLN A 26 -13.78 -3.71 15.49
N ALA A 27 -13.76 -4.43 14.37
CA ALA A 27 -14.13 -3.90 13.07
C ALA A 27 -15.60 -4.25 12.79
N LEU A 28 -16.41 -3.23 12.57
CA LEU A 28 -17.87 -3.34 12.44
C LEU A 28 -18.32 -2.72 11.12
N ARG A 29 -19.08 -3.48 10.33
CA ARG A 29 -19.72 -2.99 9.11
C ARG A 29 -21.12 -2.50 9.43
N VAL A 30 -21.29 -1.18 9.48
CA VAL A 30 -22.54 -0.51 9.85
C VAL A 30 -23.37 -0.26 8.60
N ARG A 31 -24.59 -0.80 8.57
CA ARG A 31 -25.53 -0.60 7.46
C ARG A 31 -26.27 0.73 7.65
N PHE A 32 -26.37 1.53 6.60
CA PHE A 32 -27.12 2.79 6.62
C PHE A 32 -28.36 2.81 5.71
N GLU A 33 -28.58 1.78 4.88
CA GLU A 33 -29.83 1.57 4.10
C GLU A 33 -30.31 2.84 3.36
N GLY A 34 -29.35 3.60 2.79
CA GLY A 34 -29.62 4.85 2.07
C GLY A 34 -29.62 6.15 2.90
N ASP A 35 -29.49 6.11 4.24
CA ASP A 35 -29.39 7.31 5.10
C ASP A 35 -28.05 7.38 5.86
N LEU A 36 -26.97 7.53 5.10
CA LEU A 36 -25.63 7.75 5.64
C LEU A 36 -25.57 8.95 6.63
N PRO A 37 -26.19 10.12 6.35
CA PRO A 37 -26.16 11.26 7.28
C PRO A 37 -26.75 10.92 8.66
N ALA A 38 -27.82 10.11 8.74
CA ALA A 38 -28.36 9.69 10.03
C ALA A 38 -27.40 8.80 10.81
N VAL A 39 -26.74 7.85 10.13
CA VAL A 39 -25.74 6.99 10.77
C VAL A 39 -24.54 7.81 11.22
N GLN A 40 -24.01 8.71 10.39
CA GLN A 40 -22.90 9.59 10.77
C GLN A 40 -23.23 10.50 11.96
N ARG A 41 -24.45 11.05 12.02
CA ARG A 41 -24.88 11.84 13.20
C ARG A 41 -24.82 11.02 14.49
N LYS A 42 -25.21 9.74 14.44
CA LYS A 42 -25.13 8.84 15.60
C LYS A 42 -23.69 8.49 15.95
N LEU A 43 -22.85 8.23 14.96
CA LEU A 43 -21.43 7.89 15.14
C LEU A 43 -20.57 9.08 15.56
N SER A 44 -21.01 10.33 15.35
CA SER A 44 -20.22 11.55 15.63
C SER A 44 -19.73 11.71 17.07
N LYS A 45 -20.29 10.95 18.03
CA LYS A 45 -19.88 10.93 19.43
C LYS A 45 -18.78 9.91 19.74
N LEU A 46 -18.42 9.06 18.77
CA LEU A 46 -17.41 8.03 18.88
C LEU A 46 -16.18 8.47 18.09
N SER A 47 -15.00 8.18 18.61
CA SER A 47 -13.77 8.15 17.81
C SER A 47 -13.70 6.82 17.08
N TYR A 48 -13.51 6.81 15.77
CA TYR A 48 -13.41 5.59 14.98
C TYR A 48 -12.55 5.81 13.75
N ASP A 49 -11.92 4.74 13.28
CA ASP A 49 -11.19 4.72 12.02
C ASP A 49 -12.10 4.14 10.94
N GLU A 50 -12.24 4.83 9.80
CA GLU A 50 -13.05 4.38 8.67
C GLU A 50 -12.18 3.61 7.67
N TRP A 51 -12.55 2.36 7.41
CA TRP A 51 -11.79 1.46 6.53
C TRP A 51 -12.32 1.48 5.10
N GLU A 52 -13.63 1.33 4.98
CA GLU A 52 -14.32 1.15 3.72
C GLU A 52 -15.69 1.83 3.81
N ARG A 53 -16.12 2.44 2.71
CA ARG A 53 -17.49 2.92 2.55
C ARG A 53 -18.02 2.47 1.20
N THR A 54 -19.17 1.82 1.23
CA THR A 54 -19.91 1.39 0.04
C THR A 54 -21.16 2.24 -0.15
N ALA A 55 -22.01 1.85 -1.11
CA ALA A 55 -23.31 2.50 -1.32
C ALA A 55 -24.29 2.30 -0.15
N ASP A 56 -24.11 1.24 0.66
CA ASP A 56 -25.09 0.83 1.69
C ASP A 56 -24.50 0.70 3.10
N ASP A 57 -23.17 0.68 3.23
CA ASP A 57 -22.49 0.50 4.51
C ASP A 57 -21.17 1.26 4.68
N ILE A 58 -20.75 1.34 5.93
CA ILE A 58 -19.47 1.89 6.36
C ILE A 58 -18.81 0.90 7.33
N THR A 59 -17.58 0.51 7.04
CA THR A 59 -16.77 -0.33 7.93
C THR A 59 -15.91 0.57 8.81
N ILE A 60 -16.09 0.45 10.13
CA ILE A 60 -15.38 1.24 11.13
C ILE A 60 -14.67 0.36 12.14
N THR A 61 -13.59 0.88 12.71
CA THR A 61 -12.87 0.24 13.82
C THR A 61 -13.08 1.03 15.10
N LEU A 62 -13.37 0.32 16.20
CA LEU A 62 -13.66 0.89 17.51
C LEU A 62 -12.83 0.22 18.60
N SER A 63 -12.38 1.03 19.57
CA SER A 63 -11.72 0.55 20.77
C SER A 63 -12.71 -0.21 21.68
N PRO A 64 -12.24 -1.17 22.51
CA PRO A 64 -13.11 -1.96 23.37
C PRO A 64 -13.97 -1.11 24.32
N GLU A 65 -13.47 0.05 24.78
CA GLU A 65 -14.19 0.96 25.68
C GLU A 65 -15.41 1.61 25.00
N GLN A 66 -15.39 1.75 23.68
CA GLN A 66 -16.45 2.41 22.91
C GLN A 66 -17.55 1.44 22.46
N ILE A 67 -17.32 0.13 22.52
CA ILE A 67 -18.27 -0.90 22.04
C ILE A 67 -19.62 -0.84 22.77
N PRO A 68 -19.72 -0.68 24.11
CA PRO A 68 -21.01 -0.55 24.77
C PRO A 68 -21.78 0.70 24.33
N ALA A 69 -21.07 1.82 24.15
CA ALA A 69 -21.66 3.07 23.68
C ALA A 69 -22.17 2.93 22.23
N PHE A 70 -21.40 2.29 21.34
CA PHE A 70 -21.82 1.98 19.99
C PHE A 70 -23.08 1.11 19.95
N LYS A 71 -23.14 0.02 20.74
CA LYS A 71 -24.32 -0.86 20.81
C LYS A 71 -25.59 -0.13 21.25
N SER A 72 -25.46 0.90 22.10
CA SER A 72 -26.59 1.72 22.54
C SER A 72 -27.19 2.61 21.44
N LEU A 73 -26.49 2.81 20.31
CA LEU A 73 -26.98 3.61 19.19
C LEU A 73 -28.07 2.91 18.37
N GLY A 74 -28.26 1.60 18.56
CA GLY A 74 -29.27 0.80 17.86
C GLY A 74 -29.09 0.80 16.35
N LEU A 75 -27.84 0.83 15.88
CA LEU A 75 -27.49 0.72 14.45
C LEU A 75 -27.54 -0.75 14.02
N LYS A 76 -27.88 -1.00 12.75
CA LYS A 76 -27.71 -2.33 12.13
C LYS A 76 -26.24 -2.49 11.75
N TYR A 77 -25.61 -3.58 12.15
CA TYR A 77 -24.21 -3.82 11.82
C TYR A 77 -23.86 -5.32 11.81
N ASP A 78 -22.80 -5.65 11.08
CA ASP A 78 -22.14 -6.95 11.08
C ASP A 78 -20.78 -6.84 11.79
N VAL A 79 -20.39 -7.85 12.55
CA VAL A 79 -19.05 -7.92 13.16
C VAL A 79 -18.10 -8.54 12.14
N MET A 80 -17.16 -7.76 11.63
CA MET A 80 -16.14 -8.23 10.69
C MET A 80 -14.98 -8.88 11.45
N HIS A 81 -14.49 -8.20 12.49
CA HIS A 81 -13.47 -8.72 13.41
C HIS A 81 -13.94 -8.49 14.86
N GLY A 82 -14.10 -9.59 15.61
CA GLY A 82 -14.50 -9.53 17.01
C GLY A 82 -13.35 -9.18 17.96
N ASP A 83 -12.13 -9.46 17.51
CA ASP A 83 -10.86 -9.01 18.08
C ASP A 83 -9.90 -8.77 16.90
N LEU A 84 -9.68 -7.49 16.60
CA LEU A 84 -8.84 -7.07 15.50
C LEU A 84 -7.36 -7.41 15.77
N GLY A 85 -6.87 -7.20 16.99
CA GLY A 85 -5.50 -7.55 17.38
C GLY A 85 -5.23 -9.05 17.20
N ALA A 86 -6.17 -9.92 17.55
CA ALA A 86 -6.04 -11.35 17.29
C ALA A 86 -5.99 -11.69 15.79
N SER A 87 -6.78 -11.00 14.97
CA SER A 87 -6.80 -11.19 13.51
C SER A 87 -5.48 -10.78 12.88
N ILE A 88 -4.98 -9.62 13.30
CA ILE A 88 -3.68 -9.06 12.94
C ILE A 88 -2.56 -10.04 13.30
N ASN A 89 -2.52 -10.54 14.55
CA ASN A 89 -1.50 -11.50 14.97
C ASN A 89 -1.54 -12.82 14.20
N ALA A 90 -2.74 -13.28 13.80
CA ALA A 90 -2.90 -14.48 12.99
C ALA A 90 -2.31 -14.30 11.57
N GLU A 91 -2.47 -13.11 10.98
CA GLU A 91 -1.83 -12.75 9.71
C GLU A 91 -0.30 -12.62 9.85
N SER A 92 0.18 -12.17 11.01
CA SER A 92 1.62 -12.09 11.29
C SER A 92 2.32 -13.42 11.47
N ALA A 93 1.61 -14.40 12.02
CA ALA A 93 2.18 -15.70 12.35
C ALA A 93 2.45 -16.59 11.12
N SER A 94 1.90 -16.26 9.94
CA SER A 94 2.12 -17.02 8.71
C SER A 94 3.48 -16.76 8.03
N GLY A 95 4.27 -15.78 8.52
CA GLY A 95 5.47 -15.28 7.84
C GLY A 95 6.78 -16.05 8.04
N ALA A 96 6.76 -17.34 8.34
CA ALA A 96 8.00 -18.12 8.48
C ALA A 96 8.15 -19.09 7.31
N GLU A 97 9.20 -18.87 6.49
CA GLU A 97 9.78 -19.81 5.51
C GLU A 97 9.52 -19.60 4.02
N CYS A 98 9.17 -18.41 3.53
CA CYS A 98 9.37 -18.15 2.10
C CYS A 98 10.83 -17.82 1.81
N LYS A 99 11.48 -18.59 0.93
CA LYS A 99 12.77 -18.19 0.36
C LYS A 99 12.51 -17.10 -0.68
N ARG A 100 13.25 -15.99 -0.61
CA ARG A 100 13.24 -14.95 -1.64
C ARG A 100 13.80 -15.54 -2.94
N GLN A 101 12.91 -15.96 -3.84
CA GLN A 101 13.24 -16.56 -5.14
C GLN A 101 12.17 -16.15 -6.17
N ILE A 102 12.59 -15.55 -7.29
CA ILE A 102 11.69 -15.05 -8.35
C ILE A 102 10.87 -16.14 -9.05
N ASP A 103 11.30 -17.41 -8.95
CA ASP A 103 10.65 -18.59 -9.51
C ASP A 103 9.83 -19.40 -8.49
N ASP A 104 9.80 -18.95 -7.22
CA ASP A 104 9.00 -19.57 -6.18
C ASP A 104 7.69 -18.80 -5.97
N LEU A 105 6.58 -19.43 -6.37
CA LEU A 105 5.25 -18.85 -6.18
C LEU A 105 4.89 -18.65 -4.71
N ALA A 106 5.56 -19.35 -3.78
CA ALA A 106 5.38 -19.14 -2.34
C ALA A 106 5.68 -17.70 -1.91
N TRP A 107 6.46 -16.93 -2.69
CA TRP A 107 6.67 -15.50 -2.46
C TRP A 107 5.34 -14.74 -2.36
N TYR A 108 4.35 -15.12 -3.16
CA TYR A 108 3.07 -14.41 -3.21
C TYR A 108 2.07 -14.86 -2.15
N ASP A 109 2.41 -15.87 -1.34
CA ASP A 109 1.58 -16.41 -0.27
C ASP A 109 1.85 -15.73 1.10
N SER A 110 2.67 -14.68 1.13
CA SER A 110 3.06 -13.97 2.36
C SER A 110 3.37 -12.50 2.11
N TYR A 111 3.35 -11.70 3.18
CA TYR A 111 3.81 -10.32 3.17
C TYR A 111 5.27 -10.24 3.60
N HIS A 112 6.03 -9.36 2.96
CA HIS A 112 7.47 -9.25 3.17
C HIS A 112 7.88 -7.89 3.71
N PRO A 113 9.02 -7.83 4.39
CA PRO A 113 9.67 -6.57 4.69
C PRO A 113 9.96 -5.74 3.42
N TYR A 114 9.95 -4.42 3.55
CA TYR A 114 10.21 -3.49 2.45
C TYR A 114 11.53 -3.77 1.73
N ASP A 115 12.59 -4.04 2.48
CA ASP A 115 13.91 -4.31 1.93
C ASP A 115 13.94 -5.60 1.10
N ASP A 116 13.12 -6.61 1.45
CA ASP A 116 13.01 -7.85 0.68
C ASP A 116 12.31 -7.59 -0.65
N HIS A 117 11.28 -6.74 -0.68
CA HIS A 117 10.65 -6.31 -1.93
C HIS A 117 11.64 -5.55 -2.83
N LYS A 118 12.43 -4.62 -2.28
CA LYS A 118 13.47 -3.93 -3.06
C LYS A 118 14.44 -4.93 -3.68
N ALA A 119 14.93 -5.86 -2.88
CA ALA A 119 15.87 -6.87 -3.31
C ALA A 119 15.23 -7.87 -4.32
N TYR A 120 13.91 -8.10 -4.23
CA TYR A 120 13.14 -8.89 -5.21
C TYR A 120 13.13 -8.22 -6.60
N PHE A 121 12.93 -6.90 -6.68
CA PHE A 121 13.02 -6.18 -7.95
C PHE A 121 14.44 -6.16 -8.53
N GLU A 122 15.48 -6.06 -7.68
CA GLU A 122 16.88 -6.19 -8.10
C GLU A 122 17.15 -7.57 -8.73
N GLU A 123 16.57 -8.64 -8.18
CA GLU A 123 16.65 -10.00 -8.76
C GLU A 123 15.89 -10.13 -10.08
N LEU A 124 14.70 -9.52 -10.20
CA LEU A 124 13.97 -9.46 -11.47
C LEU A 124 14.78 -8.77 -12.56
N HIS A 125 15.43 -7.65 -12.24
CA HIS A 125 16.31 -6.97 -13.18
C HIS A 125 17.51 -7.85 -13.57
N ALA A 126 18.17 -8.49 -12.59
CA ALA A 126 19.31 -9.37 -12.84
C ALA A 126 18.96 -10.56 -13.75
N ALA A 127 17.71 -11.04 -13.72
CA ALA A 127 17.20 -12.07 -14.63
C ALA A 127 16.88 -11.55 -16.04
N HIS A 128 16.67 -10.25 -16.21
CA HIS A 128 16.27 -9.61 -17.47
C HIS A 128 17.08 -8.32 -17.79
N PRO A 129 18.42 -8.35 -17.77
CA PRO A 129 19.26 -7.15 -17.76
C PRO A 129 19.21 -6.34 -19.06
N ASP A 130 18.99 -6.99 -20.21
CA ASP A 130 18.98 -6.33 -21.53
C ASP A 130 17.65 -5.60 -21.81
N HIS A 131 16.62 -5.87 -21.00
CA HIS A 131 15.26 -5.43 -21.24
C HIS A 131 14.61 -4.76 -20.02
N SER A 132 15.41 -4.45 -19.01
CA SER A 132 14.94 -3.77 -17.81
C SER A 132 16.03 -2.95 -17.17
N GLU A 133 15.63 -1.98 -16.35
CA GLU A 133 16.51 -1.23 -15.47
C GLU A 133 15.78 -0.91 -14.17
N ILE A 134 16.53 -0.85 -13.06
CA ILE A 134 16.03 -0.31 -11.79
C ILE A 134 16.06 1.21 -11.88
N ILE A 135 14.94 1.83 -11.50
CA ILE A 135 14.76 3.27 -11.51
C ILE A 135 14.35 3.77 -10.13
N SER A 136 14.51 5.08 -9.94
CA SER A 136 14.00 5.82 -8.79
C SER A 136 13.23 7.03 -9.29
N THR A 137 12.10 7.35 -8.65
CA THR A 137 11.37 8.62 -8.91
C THR A 137 11.66 9.68 -7.85
N GLY A 138 12.77 9.53 -7.11
CA GLY A 138 13.18 10.41 -6.03
C GLY A 138 13.04 9.78 -4.66
N THR A 139 13.08 10.64 -3.63
CA THR A 139 13.09 10.20 -2.23
C THR A 139 11.80 10.60 -1.53
N SER A 140 11.33 9.73 -0.66
CA SER A 140 10.22 10.00 0.25
C SER A 140 10.59 11.02 1.31
N TYR A 141 9.61 11.44 2.13
CA TYR A 141 9.81 12.44 3.18
C TYR A 141 10.92 12.08 4.17
N GLU A 142 11.10 10.79 4.48
CA GLU A 142 12.13 10.28 5.39
C GLU A 142 13.44 9.92 4.66
N GLY A 143 13.56 10.30 3.39
CA GLY A 143 14.76 10.09 2.59
C GLY A 143 14.93 8.66 2.06
N ARG A 144 13.88 7.84 2.05
CA ARG A 144 13.91 6.51 1.42
C ARG A 144 13.69 6.63 -0.08
N ASP A 145 14.43 5.85 -0.83
CA ASP A 145 14.29 5.78 -2.28
C ASP A 145 12.91 5.26 -2.69
N ILE A 146 12.25 5.91 -3.65
CA ILE A 146 11.01 5.43 -4.27
C ILE A 146 11.43 4.65 -5.51
N PHE A 147 11.77 3.38 -5.28
CA PHE A 147 12.31 2.51 -6.33
C PHE A 147 11.20 1.94 -7.21
N GLY A 148 11.60 1.55 -8.42
CA GLY A 148 10.77 0.81 -9.36
C GLY A 148 11.61 0.07 -10.39
N ILE A 149 10.92 -0.60 -11.31
CA ILE A 149 11.55 -1.21 -12.49
C ILE A 149 10.90 -0.65 -13.75
N HIS A 150 11.74 -0.30 -14.70
CA HIS A 150 11.35 0.04 -16.07
C HIS A 150 11.75 -1.10 -16.99
N PHE A 151 10.86 -1.56 -17.86
CA PHE A 151 11.17 -2.60 -18.84
C PHE A 151 10.46 -2.42 -20.19
N TRP A 152 11.09 -2.93 -21.26
CA TRP A 152 10.74 -2.63 -22.66
C TRP A 152 10.95 -3.84 -23.59
N GLY A 153 10.24 -3.90 -24.72
CA GLY A 153 10.45 -4.91 -25.77
C GLY A 153 11.68 -4.71 -26.68
N ASP A 154 11.78 -5.44 -27.78
CA ASP A 154 13.00 -5.58 -28.60
C ASP A 154 13.53 -4.29 -29.24
N GLU A 155 12.66 -3.31 -29.50
CA GLU A 155 13.06 -2.04 -30.11
C GLU A 155 13.72 -1.07 -29.12
N GLY A 156 13.95 -1.51 -27.87
CA GLY A 156 14.47 -0.65 -26.81
C GLY A 156 13.38 0.21 -26.16
N PRO A 157 13.74 1.06 -25.19
CA PRO A 157 12.82 1.98 -24.53
C PRO A 157 12.48 3.18 -25.43
N GLY A 158 11.49 3.98 -25.02
CA GLY A 158 11.02 5.17 -25.73
C GLY A 158 9.62 5.04 -26.35
N LYS A 159 8.88 3.99 -25.97
CA LYS A 159 7.48 3.79 -26.41
C LYS A 159 6.52 4.53 -25.47
N PRO A 160 5.23 4.66 -25.83
CA PRO A 160 4.23 5.02 -24.84
C PRO A 160 4.33 4.07 -23.63
N ALA A 161 4.16 4.61 -22.44
CA ALA A 161 4.42 3.85 -21.22
C ALA A 161 3.11 3.50 -20.52
N ILE A 162 3.06 2.30 -19.93
CA ILE A 162 2.07 1.91 -18.94
C ILE A 162 2.75 1.97 -17.58
N VAL A 163 2.25 2.86 -16.72
CA VAL A 163 2.73 2.99 -15.35
C VAL A 163 1.79 2.21 -14.45
N PHE A 164 2.33 1.31 -13.63
CA PHE A 164 1.61 0.69 -12.51
C PHE A 164 2.23 1.17 -11.20
N HIS A 165 1.39 1.51 -10.23
CA HIS A 165 1.87 1.82 -8.89
C HIS A 165 0.89 1.39 -7.80
N GLY A 166 1.45 1.10 -6.62
CA GLY A 166 0.71 0.56 -5.49
C GLY A 166 1.09 1.16 -4.16
N THR A 167 0.38 0.70 -3.13
CA THR A 167 0.54 1.12 -1.73
C THR A 167 0.58 2.64 -1.57
N VAL A 168 -0.32 3.35 -2.27
CA VAL A 168 -0.56 4.78 -2.02
C VAL A 168 -1.05 4.97 -0.58
N HIS A 169 -1.83 4.01 -0.09
CA HIS A 169 -2.17 3.85 1.32
C HIS A 169 -1.31 2.73 1.91
N ALA A 170 -0.57 3.05 2.97
CA ALA A 170 0.42 2.14 3.53
C ALA A 170 -0.16 0.89 4.22
N ARG A 171 -1.48 0.86 4.50
CA ARG A 171 -2.17 -0.27 5.14
C ARG A 171 -2.70 -1.33 4.15
N GLU A 172 -2.54 -1.10 2.85
CA GLU A 172 -3.12 -1.96 1.80
C GLU A 172 -2.05 -2.87 1.19
N TRP A 173 -1.46 -3.69 2.05
CA TRP A 173 -0.25 -4.47 1.77
C TRP A 173 -0.41 -5.45 0.62
N ILE A 174 -1.62 -5.93 0.35
CA ILE A 174 -1.92 -6.84 -0.77
C ILE A 174 -1.57 -6.25 -2.14
N THR A 175 -1.48 -4.93 -2.26
CA THR A 175 -1.17 -4.27 -3.53
C THR A 175 0.25 -4.57 -4.01
N ALA A 176 1.22 -4.64 -3.10
CA ALA A 176 2.63 -4.89 -3.46
C ALA A 176 2.86 -6.27 -4.10
N PRO A 177 2.47 -7.41 -3.48
CA PRO A 177 2.66 -8.73 -4.09
C PRO A 177 1.86 -8.90 -5.38
N VAL A 178 0.69 -8.25 -5.54
CA VAL A 178 -0.05 -8.27 -6.80
C VAL A 178 0.68 -7.55 -7.93
N ILE A 179 1.29 -6.40 -7.64
CA ILE A 179 2.13 -5.68 -8.60
C ILE A 179 3.38 -6.48 -8.98
N GLU A 180 4.00 -7.11 -7.99
CA GLU A 180 5.16 -7.98 -8.21
C GLU A 180 4.81 -9.19 -9.08
N TYR A 181 3.66 -9.81 -8.82
CA TYR A 181 3.19 -10.93 -9.62
C TYR A 181 2.93 -10.50 -11.06
N LEU A 182 2.24 -9.37 -11.26
CA LEU A 182 2.03 -8.79 -12.58
C LEU A 182 3.36 -8.53 -13.30
N THR A 183 4.34 -7.98 -12.59
CA THR A 183 5.68 -7.71 -13.11
C THR A 183 6.37 -8.99 -13.56
N LEU A 184 6.35 -10.04 -12.73
CA LEU A 184 6.89 -11.35 -13.07
C LEU A 184 6.23 -11.92 -14.32
N GLN A 185 4.89 -11.87 -14.41
CA GLN A 185 4.16 -12.38 -15.58
C GLN A 185 4.54 -11.62 -16.87
N LEU A 186 4.69 -10.30 -16.79
CA LEU A 186 5.08 -9.48 -17.95
C LEU A 186 6.52 -9.71 -18.39
N LEU A 187 7.45 -9.91 -17.43
CA LEU A 187 8.85 -10.18 -17.72
C LEU A 187 9.05 -11.59 -18.29
N THR A 188 8.50 -12.61 -17.62
CA THR A 188 8.68 -14.03 -18.00
C THR A 188 7.82 -14.46 -19.18
N GLY A 189 6.66 -13.84 -19.37
CA GLY A 189 5.78 -14.07 -20.52
C GLY A 189 6.33 -13.48 -21.83
N TYR A 190 7.36 -12.64 -21.78
CA TYR A 190 7.94 -12.07 -22.99
C TYR A 190 8.58 -13.13 -23.87
N ARG A 191 8.19 -13.18 -25.15
CA ARG A 191 8.56 -14.21 -26.14
C ARG A 191 8.04 -15.62 -25.86
N ASN A 192 7.35 -15.83 -24.73
CA ASN A 192 6.72 -17.10 -24.33
C ASN A 192 5.20 -17.05 -24.44
N ASP A 193 4.60 -15.87 -24.30
CA ASP A 193 3.18 -15.60 -24.47
C ASP A 193 2.97 -14.49 -25.51
N ASN A 194 2.02 -14.72 -26.43
CA ASN A 194 1.78 -13.79 -27.54
C ASN A 194 1.20 -12.45 -27.07
N GLN A 195 0.32 -12.44 -26.07
CA GLN A 195 -0.30 -11.21 -25.58
C GLN A 195 0.73 -10.34 -24.85
N THR A 196 1.51 -10.94 -23.95
CA THR A 196 2.61 -10.27 -23.25
C THR A 196 3.67 -9.75 -24.22
N THR A 197 4.02 -10.53 -25.26
CA THR A 197 4.97 -10.10 -26.28
C THR A 197 4.46 -8.88 -27.05
N VAL A 198 3.20 -8.91 -27.49
CA VAL A 198 2.56 -7.76 -28.17
C VAL A 198 2.53 -6.55 -27.25
N ALA A 199 2.14 -6.73 -25.98
CA ALA A 199 2.08 -5.64 -25.01
C ALA A 199 3.45 -4.99 -24.79
N ARG A 200 4.50 -5.79 -24.55
CA ARG A 200 5.88 -5.30 -24.34
C ARG A 200 6.54 -4.70 -25.58
N ASN A 201 6.13 -5.13 -26.76
CA ASN A 201 6.58 -4.50 -28.01
C ASN A 201 5.83 -3.21 -28.30
N SER A 202 4.63 -3.01 -27.74
CA SER A 202 3.81 -1.80 -27.97
C SER A 202 4.04 -0.72 -26.91
N TYR A 203 4.40 -1.11 -25.68
CA TYR A 203 4.52 -0.21 -24.54
C TYR A 203 5.80 -0.48 -23.74
N ASP A 204 6.31 0.58 -23.12
CA ASP A 204 7.23 0.46 -21.99
C ASP A 204 6.41 0.31 -20.70
N PHE A 205 6.97 -0.36 -19.69
CA PHE A 205 6.30 -0.57 -18.42
C PHE A 205 7.13 0.00 -17.30
N TYR A 206 6.50 0.81 -16.45
CA TYR A 206 7.11 1.40 -15.27
C TYR A 206 6.33 0.95 -14.05
N ILE A 207 6.99 0.23 -13.15
CA ILE A 207 6.34 -0.37 -12.00
C ILE A 207 6.91 0.19 -10.71
N PHE A 208 6.04 0.71 -9.86
CA PHE A 208 6.39 1.24 -8.55
C PHE A 208 5.59 0.52 -7.45
N PRO A 209 6.16 -0.51 -6.81
CA PRO A 209 5.44 -1.28 -5.79
C PRO A 209 5.08 -0.42 -4.57
N PHE A 210 5.92 0.58 -4.24
CA PHE A 210 5.75 1.45 -3.09
C PHE A 210 5.92 2.92 -3.42
N VAL A 211 4.82 3.68 -3.53
CA VAL A 211 4.91 5.15 -3.67
C VAL A 211 4.86 5.90 -2.33
N LEU A 212 4.39 5.25 -1.25
CA LEU A 212 4.44 5.77 0.12
C LEU A 212 5.44 4.97 0.97
N SER A 213 6.74 5.08 0.65
CA SER A 213 7.80 4.27 1.29
C SER A 213 8.13 4.66 2.74
N THR A 214 7.61 5.78 3.26
CA THR A 214 7.83 6.18 4.66
C THR A 214 7.08 5.28 5.63
N VAL A 215 5.75 5.18 5.44
CA VAL A 215 4.88 4.47 6.38
C VAL A 215 4.92 2.96 6.17
N THR A 216 5.15 2.47 4.94
CA THR A 216 5.24 1.02 4.69
C THR A 216 6.41 0.38 5.42
N ALA A 217 7.55 1.08 5.52
CA ALA A 217 8.73 0.68 6.30
C ALA A 217 8.57 0.83 7.83
N GLU A 218 7.53 1.52 8.32
CA GLU A 218 7.21 1.58 9.75
C GLU A 218 6.11 0.58 10.14
N ALA A 219 5.24 0.21 9.18
CA ALA A 219 4.24 -0.86 9.29
C ALA A 219 4.83 -2.29 9.45
N GLN A 220 6.15 -2.38 9.61
CA GLN A 220 6.99 -3.57 9.44
C GLN A 220 7.03 -4.60 10.58
N PRO A 221 6.47 -4.40 11.80
CA PRO A 221 6.01 -5.57 12.53
C PRO A 221 4.76 -6.03 11.78
N VAL A 222 4.85 -7.17 11.09
CA VAL A 222 3.67 -7.82 10.50
C VAL A 222 2.57 -7.77 11.55
N GLY A 223 1.41 -7.23 11.17
CA GLY A 223 0.35 -6.95 12.11
C GLY A 223 0.36 -5.54 12.73
N THR A 224 0.68 -4.51 11.95
CA THR A 224 0.50 -3.13 12.40
C THR A 224 -0.32 -2.31 11.41
N VAL A 225 -1.50 -1.84 11.84
CA VAL A 225 -2.25 -0.80 11.12
C VAL A 225 -1.72 0.55 11.57
N TYR A 226 -1.10 1.32 10.68
CA TYR A 226 -0.72 2.70 10.96
C TYR A 226 -1.66 3.68 10.27
N GLU A 227 -2.27 4.55 11.07
CA GLU A 227 -2.93 5.77 10.62
C GLU A 227 -2.32 6.95 11.37
N ARG A 228 -1.26 7.57 10.85
CA ARG A 228 -0.95 8.92 11.32
C ARG A 228 -0.24 9.80 10.31
N PHE A 229 -0.98 10.26 9.30
CA PHE A 229 -0.93 11.65 8.83
C PHE A 229 -2.31 12.07 8.30
N GLY A 230 -2.68 13.31 8.63
CA GLY A 230 -4.00 13.88 8.39
C GLY A 230 -4.39 13.95 6.92
N SER A 231 -5.71 14.01 6.70
CA SER A 231 -6.38 14.13 5.41
C SER A 231 -5.58 14.93 4.37
N LEU A 232 -4.93 14.23 3.45
CA LEU A 232 -4.55 14.81 2.18
C LEU A 232 -5.58 14.33 1.17
N SER A 233 -6.53 15.23 0.87
CA SER A 233 -7.53 15.12 -0.19
C SER A 233 -8.42 13.87 -0.14
N GLN A 234 -9.56 13.97 0.55
CA GLN A 234 -10.72 13.15 0.17
C GLN A 234 -11.09 13.53 -1.27
N ARG A 235 -10.70 12.69 -2.23
CA ARG A 235 -11.20 12.77 -3.61
C ARG A 235 -12.71 12.57 -3.55
N THR A 236 -13.46 13.47 -4.16
CA THR A 236 -14.93 13.58 -4.03
C THR A 236 -15.68 12.71 -5.05
N ASP A 237 -15.04 11.74 -5.71
CA ASP A 237 -15.68 10.89 -6.71
C ASP A 237 -16.08 9.53 -6.12
N PRO A 238 -17.38 9.20 -6.03
CA PRO A 238 -17.87 7.91 -5.52
C PRO A 238 -17.62 6.71 -6.44
N SER A 239 -17.07 6.90 -7.65
CA SER A 239 -16.89 5.82 -8.64
C SER A 239 -15.53 5.12 -8.62
N ASP A 240 -14.59 5.58 -7.79
CA ASP A 240 -13.18 5.14 -7.78
C ASP A 240 -12.86 4.01 -6.76
N TRP A 241 -13.86 3.41 -6.11
CA TRP A 241 -13.64 2.44 -5.03
C TRP A 241 -13.58 1.00 -5.55
N THR A 242 -12.43 0.60 -6.08
CA THR A 242 -12.07 -0.83 -6.21
C THR A 242 -11.16 -1.24 -5.06
N LEU A 243 -11.44 -2.40 -4.47
CA LEU A 243 -10.82 -3.01 -3.27
C LEU A 243 -9.29 -3.22 -3.33
N MET A 244 -8.63 -2.78 -4.39
CA MET A 244 -7.20 -2.72 -4.52
C MET A 244 -6.85 -1.35 -5.08
N ASN A 245 -6.18 -0.50 -4.30
CA ASN A 245 -5.59 0.76 -4.77
C ASN A 245 -4.32 0.49 -5.60
N LEU A 246 -4.48 -0.40 -6.58
CA LEU A 246 -3.60 -0.60 -7.71
C LEU A 246 -4.01 0.41 -8.76
N TYR A 247 -3.11 1.33 -9.07
CA TYR A 247 -3.36 2.35 -10.07
C TYR A 247 -2.52 2.08 -11.30
N TRP A 248 -3.10 2.36 -12.47
CA TRP A 248 -2.35 2.34 -13.70
C TRP A 248 -2.78 3.45 -14.66
N LYS A 249 -1.87 3.82 -15.56
CA LYS A 249 -2.16 4.81 -16.59
C LYS A 249 -1.26 4.61 -17.81
N VAL A 250 -1.82 4.80 -19.00
CA VAL A 250 -1.05 4.96 -20.25
C VAL A 250 -0.63 6.41 -20.39
N VAL A 251 0.66 6.65 -20.62
CA VAL A 251 1.24 7.98 -20.84
C VAL A 251 2.00 8.02 -22.17
N PRO A 252 2.08 9.19 -22.84
CA PRO A 252 2.84 9.33 -24.07
C PRO A 252 4.33 9.04 -23.89
N ALA A 253 5.01 8.65 -24.97
CA ALA A 253 6.46 8.46 -24.99
C ALA A 253 7.20 9.69 -24.43
N GLY A 254 8.22 9.45 -23.61
CA GLY A 254 9.02 10.50 -22.97
C GLY A 254 8.32 11.26 -21.83
N SER A 255 7.13 10.85 -21.40
CA SER A 255 6.40 11.51 -20.29
C SER A 255 6.82 11.05 -18.90
N VAL A 256 7.50 9.90 -18.79
CA VAL A 256 8.02 9.41 -17.51
C VAL A 256 9.45 9.89 -17.35
N THR A 257 9.69 10.69 -16.33
CA THR A 257 11.04 11.10 -15.91
C THR A 257 11.33 10.45 -14.57
N ALA A 258 12.31 9.56 -14.54
CA ALA A 258 12.92 9.05 -13.32
C ALA A 258 13.95 10.06 -12.81
#